data_AF-A0A8T5JBA4-F1
#
_entry.id   AF-A0A8T5JBA4-F1
#
_cell.length_a   1.000
_cell.length_b   1.000
_cell.length_c   1.000
_cell.angle_alpha   90.00
_cell.angle_beta   90.00
_cell.angle_gamma   90.00
#
_symmetry.space_group_name_H-M   'P 1'
#
loop_
_entity.id
_entity.type
_entity.pdbx_description
1 polymer ?
#
loop_
_entity_poly.entity_id
_entity_poly.type
_entity_poly.pdbx_seq_one_letter_code
_entity_poly.pdbx_strand_id
1 'polypeptide(L)'
;MPEGPEIHRAANKIRKALEGMVIEDVELTVPRFSEAGQDFIGKTVNRVEARGKAMLIHFDNFVMYSHNQLYGRWTVNLKETAAKKWNRSLRVALSTEKHTCRLWSATDILLMEPWELSGHPYLSK
;
A
#
# COMPACT_ATOMS: atom_id res chain seq x y z
N MET A 1 15.75 7.41 6.00
CA MET A 1 14.56 7.69 5.17
C MET A 1 14.78 6.98 3.84
N PRO A 2 13.81 6.23 3.30
CA PRO A 2 13.96 5.70 1.96
C PRO A 2 14.04 6.85 0.95
N GLU A 3 15.05 6.85 0.08
CA GLU A 3 15.16 7.84 -0.98
C GLU A 3 14.23 7.55 -2.15
N GLY A 4 14.01 8.53 -3.04
CA GLY A 4 13.13 8.37 -4.21
C GLY A 4 13.38 7.06 -4.99
N PRO A 5 14.63 6.74 -5.38
CA PRO A 5 14.95 5.49 -6.06
C PRO A 5 14.57 4.22 -5.28
N GLU A 6 14.57 4.25 -3.95
CA GLU A 6 14.14 3.12 -3.12
C GLU A 6 12.63 2.90 -3.18
N ILE A 7 11.85 3.99 -3.18
CA ILE A 7 10.39 3.91 -3.29
C ILE A 7 9.99 3.42 -4.68
N HIS A 8 10.64 3.90 -5.75
CA HIS A 8 10.41 3.38 -7.10
C HIS A 8 10.75 1.89 -7.22
N ARG A 9 11.83 1.42 -6.59
CA ARG A 9 12.15 -0.01 -6.51
C ARG A 9 11.11 -0.81 -5.74
N ALA A 10 10.62 -0.28 -4.62
CA ALA A 10 9.55 -0.90 -3.85
C ALA A 10 8.26 -0.98 -4.67
N ALA A 11 7.89 0.11 -5.37
CA ALA A 11 6.70 0.16 -6.22
C ALA A 11 6.79 -0.87 -7.36
N ASN A 12 7.96 -1.03 -7.97
CA ASN A 12 8.16 -2.08 -9.00
C ASN A 12 7.95 -3.50 -8.44
N LYS A 13 8.36 -3.76 -7.19
CA LYS A 13 8.14 -5.07 -6.56
C LYS A 13 6.67 -5.29 -6.22
N ILE A 14 6.01 -4.28 -5.67
CA ILE A 14 4.58 -4.34 -5.31
C ILE A 14 3.74 -4.46 -6.58
N ARG A 15 4.07 -3.71 -7.64
CA ARG A 15 3.41 -3.79 -8.94
C ARG A 15 3.34 -5.21 -9.47
N LYS A 16 4.49 -5.91 -9.48
CA LYS A 16 4.57 -7.31 -9.92
C LYS A 16 3.73 -8.27 -9.07
N ALA A 17 3.43 -7.91 -7.82
CA ALA A 17 2.69 -8.74 -6.90
C ALA A 17 1.19 -8.44 -6.87
N LEU A 18 0.79 -7.19 -7.14
CA LEU A 18 -0.58 -6.71 -6.96
C LEU A 18 -1.28 -6.29 -8.25
N GLU A 19 -0.60 -5.62 -9.19
CA GLU A 19 -1.27 -5.01 -10.35
C GLU A 19 -1.92 -6.06 -11.24
N GLY A 20 -3.21 -5.87 -11.55
CA GLY A 20 -4.05 -6.83 -12.26
C GLY A 20 -4.59 -7.98 -11.40
N MET A 21 -4.21 -8.07 -10.12
CA MET A 21 -4.65 -9.12 -9.21
C MET A 21 -5.83 -8.67 -8.34
N VAL A 22 -6.67 -9.62 -7.95
CA VAL A 22 -7.76 -9.44 -7.00
C VAL A 22 -7.23 -9.57 -5.58
N ILE A 23 -7.67 -8.68 -4.69
CA ILE A 23 -7.40 -8.77 -3.26
C ILE A 23 -8.35 -9.80 -2.62
N GLU A 24 -7.78 -10.85 -2.05
CA GLU A 24 -8.50 -11.93 -1.39
C GLU A 24 -8.57 -11.77 0.13
N ASP A 25 -7.61 -11.05 0.70
CA ASP A 25 -7.53 -10.82 2.13
C ASP A 25 -6.82 -9.49 2.42
N VAL A 26 -7.25 -8.83 3.50
CA VAL A 26 -6.70 -7.54 3.93
C VAL A 26 -6.59 -7.47 5.45
N GLU A 27 -5.47 -6.92 5.92
CA GLU A 27 -5.29 -6.57 7.33
C GLU A 27 -5.04 -5.07 7.45
N LEU A 28 -5.96 -4.34 8.08
CA LEU A 28 -5.82 -2.91 8.37
C LEU A 28 -5.75 -2.71 9.88
N THR A 29 -4.61 -2.23 10.37
CA THR A 29 -4.42 -1.95 11.81
C THR A 29 -4.44 -0.45 12.12
N VAL A 30 -4.63 0.39 11.09
CA VAL A 30 -4.78 1.83 11.24
C VAL A 30 -6.21 2.11 11.70
N PRO A 31 -6.44 2.64 12.92
CA PRO A 31 -7.79 2.74 13.50
C PRO A 31 -8.80 3.49 12.63
N ARG A 32 -8.37 4.53 11.92
CA ARG A 32 -9.25 5.30 11.02
C ARG A 32 -9.79 4.48 9.83
N PHE A 33 -9.14 3.36 9.50
CA PHE A 33 -9.47 2.54 8.32
C PHE A 33 -9.86 1.10 8.70
N SER A 34 -10.06 0.79 9.98
CA SER A 34 -10.37 -0.58 10.40
C SER A 34 -11.65 -1.12 9.75
N GLU A 35 -12.62 -0.24 9.48
CA GLU A 35 -13.90 -0.62 8.85
C GLU A 35 -13.83 -0.66 7.31
N ALA A 36 -12.85 0.02 6.71
CA ALA A 36 -12.67 0.09 5.25
C ALA A 36 -12.12 -1.22 4.65
N GLY A 37 -11.77 -2.22 5.48
CA GLY A 37 -11.21 -3.48 4.99
C GLY A 37 -12.11 -4.20 4.00
N GLN A 38 -13.44 -4.16 4.21
CA GLN A 38 -14.40 -4.78 3.30
C GLN A 38 -14.37 -4.16 1.89
N ASP A 39 -13.99 -2.90 1.76
CA ASP A 39 -13.93 -2.21 0.47
C ASP A 39 -12.78 -2.72 -0.42
N PHE A 40 -11.78 -3.39 0.15
CA PHE A 40 -10.66 -3.97 -0.59
C PHE A 40 -10.98 -5.36 -1.14
N ILE A 41 -11.74 -6.17 -0.41
CA ILE A 41 -11.95 -7.58 -0.74
C ILE A 41 -12.69 -7.70 -2.07
N GLY A 42 -12.17 -8.56 -2.96
CA GLY A 42 -12.71 -8.75 -4.30
C GLY A 42 -12.41 -7.63 -5.29
N LYS A 43 -11.69 -6.57 -4.89
CA LYS A 43 -11.26 -5.50 -5.80
C LYS A 43 -9.97 -5.86 -6.52
N THR A 44 -9.87 -5.40 -7.76
CA THR A 44 -8.65 -5.50 -8.56
C THR A 44 -7.76 -4.28 -8.31
N VAL A 45 -6.46 -4.51 -8.15
CA VAL A 45 -5.49 -3.41 -8.15
C VAL A 45 -5.20 -3.01 -9.59
N ASN A 46 -5.68 -1.84 -9.99
CA ASN A 46 -5.59 -1.35 -11.36
C ASN A 46 -4.19 -0.83 -11.71
N ARG A 47 -3.53 -0.19 -10.74
CA ARG A 47 -2.21 0.39 -10.95
C ARG A 47 -1.46 0.55 -9.64
N VAL A 48 -0.16 0.31 -9.67
CA VAL A 48 0.76 0.67 -8.57
C VAL A 48 1.78 1.66 -9.09
N GLU A 49 1.95 2.80 -8.43
CA GLU A 49 2.97 3.79 -8.81
C GLU A 49 3.65 4.46 -7.62
N ALA A 50 4.84 4.99 -7.89
CA ALA A 50 5.55 5.87 -6.99
C ALA A 50 5.53 7.29 -7.57
N ARG A 51 5.16 8.27 -6.74
CA ARG A 51 5.30 9.69 -7.05
C ARG A 51 6.20 10.31 -6.00
N GLY A 52 7.45 10.62 -6.37
CA GLY A 52 8.48 11.04 -5.41
C GLY A 52 8.73 9.95 -4.36
N LYS A 53 8.39 10.25 -3.10
CA LYS A 53 8.53 9.33 -1.95
C LYS A 53 7.18 8.71 -1.52
N ALA A 54 6.10 9.02 -2.23
CA ALA A 54 4.78 8.42 -2.00
C ALA A 54 4.57 7.16 -2.85
N MET A 55 3.80 6.22 -2.29
CA MET A 55 3.29 5.04 -2.95
C MET A 55 1.78 5.21 -3.16
N LEU A 56 1.31 4.94 -4.38
CA LEU A 56 -0.11 4.95 -4.75
C LEU A 56 -0.50 3.56 -5.25
N ILE A 57 -1.57 3.01 -4.69
CA ILE A 57 -2.20 1.77 -5.13
C ILE A 57 -3.62 2.11 -5.53
N HIS A 58 -3.91 2.01 -6.82
CA HIS A 58 -5.17 2.42 -7.43
C HIS A 58 -6.12 1.23 -7.53
N PHE A 59 -7.35 1.43 -7.10
CA PHE A 59 -8.50 0.55 -7.29
C PHE A 59 -9.52 1.27 -8.17
N ASP A 60 -10.71 0.68 -8.38
CA ASP A 60 -11.73 1.27 -9.25
C ASP A 60 -12.23 2.62 -8.72
N ASN A 61 -12.58 2.66 -7.42
CA ASN A 61 -13.28 3.79 -6.82
C ASN A 61 -12.45 4.57 -5.81
N PHE A 62 -11.24 4.10 -5.50
CA PHE A 62 -10.37 4.74 -4.52
C PHE A 62 -8.89 4.46 -4.78
N VAL A 63 -8.04 5.25 -4.16
CA VAL A 63 -6.59 5.16 -4.22
C VAL A 63 -6.06 5.12 -2.80
N MET A 64 -5.30 4.07 -2.49
CA MET A 64 -4.54 4.01 -1.25
C MET A 64 -3.21 4.74 -1.44
N TYR A 65 -3.07 5.85 -0.73
CA TYR A 65 -1.83 6.60 -0.60
C TYR A 65 -1.09 6.14 0.66
N SER A 66 0.22 6.00 0.54
CA SER A 66 1.09 5.90 1.70
C SER A 66 2.40 6.64 1.49
N HIS A 67 2.89 7.27 2.55
CA HIS A 67 4.22 7.86 2.57
C HIS A 67 5.06 7.22 3.67
N ASN A 68 6.23 6.72 3.29
CA ASN A 68 7.06 5.95 4.21
C ASN A 68 7.71 6.81 5.30
N GLN A 69 7.85 8.13 5.11
CA GLN A 69 8.52 9.00 6.07
C GLN A 69 9.88 8.38 6.49
N LEU A 70 10.22 8.41 7.79
CA LEU A 70 11.47 7.86 8.30
C LEU A 70 11.47 6.32 8.42
N TYR A 71 10.34 5.74 8.84
CA TYR A 71 10.29 4.34 9.30
C TYR A 71 9.43 3.43 8.43
N GLY A 72 8.57 3.97 7.59
CA GLY A 72 7.69 3.23 6.71
C GLY A 72 8.46 2.32 5.77
N ARG A 73 7.97 1.08 5.62
CA ARG A 73 8.60 0.11 4.74
C ARG A 73 7.57 -0.83 4.15
N TRP A 74 7.65 -1.01 2.84
CA TRP A 74 6.93 -2.07 2.14
C TRP A 74 7.77 -3.35 2.07
N THR A 75 7.12 -4.49 2.25
CA THR A 75 7.67 -5.83 1.97
C THR A 75 6.71 -6.60 1.08
N VAL A 76 7.27 -7.44 0.20
CA VAL A 76 6.51 -8.36 -0.65
C VAL A 76 6.97 -9.77 -0.30
N ASN A 77 6.02 -10.64 -0.01
CA ASN A 77 6.27 -12.03 0.37
C ASN A 77 5.25 -12.94 -0.33
N LEU A 78 5.51 -14.25 -0.38
CA LEU A 78 4.47 -15.21 -0.75
C LEU A 78 3.36 -15.19 0.30
N LYS A 79 2.13 -15.49 -0.11
CA LYS A 79 0.94 -15.50 0.77
C LYS A 79 1.14 -16.39 2.00
N GLU A 80 1.73 -17.57 1.78
CA GLU A 80 2.03 -18.57 2.81
C GLU A 80 3.17 -18.17 3.75
N THR A 81 3.96 -17.15 3.39
CA THR A 81 5.06 -16.69 4.23
C THR A 81 4.51 -15.92 5.42
N ALA A 82 4.68 -16.49 6.61
CA ALA A 82 4.36 -15.84 7.87
C ALA A 82 5.04 -14.46 7.99
N ALA A 83 4.32 -13.50 8.57
CA ALA A 83 4.87 -12.18 8.80
C ALA A 83 6.13 -12.25 9.67
N LYS A 84 7.20 -11.58 9.23
CA LYS A 84 8.46 -11.55 9.97
C LYS A 84 8.23 -10.91 11.35
N LYS A 85 8.66 -11.61 12.40
CA LYS A 85 8.70 -11.04 13.76
C LYS A 85 9.87 -10.07 13.87
N TRP A 86 9.56 -8.78 13.94
CA TRP A 86 10.49 -7.69 14.20
C TRP A 86 9.74 -6.51 14.81
N ASN A 87 10.45 -5.54 15.40
CA ASN A 87 9.90 -4.42 16.19
C ASN A 87 9.13 -3.37 15.36
N ARG A 88 8.57 -3.75 14.21
CA ARG A 88 7.80 -2.87 13.33
C ARG A 88 6.33 -3.22 13.43
N SER A 89 5.49 -2.19 13.59
CA SER A 89 4.04 -2.36 13.57
C SER A 89 3.55 -2.58 12.15
N LEU A 90 2.79 -3.65 11.91
CA LEU A 90 2.04 -3.80 10.67
C LEU A 90 1.00 -2.68 10.59
N ARG A 91 0.77 -2.11 9.41
CA ARG A 91 -0.22 -1.06 9.14
C ARG A 91 -1.27 -1.51 8.14
N VAL A 92 -0.80 -2.10 7.05
CA VAL A 92 -1.62 -2.64 5.96
C VAL A 92 -1.01 -3.94 5.48
N ALA A 93 -1.81 -4.97 5.26
CA ALA A 93 -1.45 -6.13 4.45
C ALA A 93 -2.48 -6.29 3.33
N LEU A 94 -2.02 -6.37 2.09
CA LEU A 94 -2.84 -6.68 0.92
C LEU A 94 -2.42 -8.05 0.39
N SER A 95 -3.33 -9.01 0.42
CA SER A 95 -3.08 -10.38 -0.01
C SER A 95 -3.83 -10.68 -1.31
N THR A 96 -3.10 -11.22 -2.27
CA THR A 96 -3.61 -11.82 -3.51
C THR A 96 -3.51 -13.34 -3.39
N GLU A 97 -3.89 -14.06 -4.43
CA GLU A 97 -3.71 -15.52 -4.54
C GLU A 97 -2.29 -15.98 -4.14
N LYS A 98 -1.25 -15.26 -4.62
CA LYS A 98 0.16 -15.71 -4.49
C LYS A 98 0.99 -14.89 -3.53
N HIS A 99 0.70 -13.61 -3.36
CA HIS A 99 1.57 -12.68 -2.64
C HIS A 99 0.82 -11.88 -1.59
N THR A 100 1.52 -11.55 -0.52
CA THR A 100 1.10 -10.54 0.46
C THR A 100 2.08 -9.37 0.47
N CYS A 101 1.56 -8.17 0.23
CA CYS A 101 2.29 -6.92 0.31
C CYS A 101 1.96 -6.23 1.64
N ARG A 102 2.99 -5.96 2.46
CA ARG A 102 2.82 -5.43 3.82
C ARG A 102 3.49 -4.07 3.98
N LEU A 103 2.75 -3.11 4.51
CA LEU A 103 3.23 -1.81 4.94
C LEU A 103 3.49 -1.82 6.44
N TRP A 104 4.72 -1.50 6.80
CA TRP A 104 5.21 -1.49 8.18
C TRP A 104 5.51 -0.06 8.63
N SER A 105 5.14 0.27 9.87
CA SER A 105 5.54 1.48 10.61
C SER A 105 5.20 2.85 9.99
N ALA A 106 4.63 2.90 8.78
CA ALA A 106 4.18 4.15 8.18
C ALA A 106 3.07 4.78 9.05
N THR A 107 3.03 6.11 9.06
CA THR A 107 2.05 6.90 9.81
C THR A 107 1.14 7.70 8.90
N ASP A 108 1.59 7.97 7.68
CA ASP A 108 0.86 8.75 6.69
C ASP A 108 0.28 7.81 5.65
N ILE A 109 -1.00 7.46 5.85
CA ILE A 109 -1.77 6.54 5.03
C ILE A 109 -3.15 7.17 4.85
N LEU A 110 -3.62 7.24 3.61
CA LEU A 110 -4.90 7.80 3.23
C LEU A 110 -5.60 6.90 2.21
N LEU A 111 -6.91 6.79 2.32
CA LEU A 111 -7.79 6.32 1.25
C LEU A 111 -8.46 7.57 0.69
N MET A 112 -8.33 7.76 -0.61
CA MET A 112 -8.80 8.94 -1.30
C MET A 112 -9.57 8.54 -2.55
N GLU A 113 -10.53 9.35 -2.95
CA GLU A 113 -11.14 9.24 -4.26
C GLU A 113 -10.14 9.71 -5.33
N PRO A 114 -10.16 9.17 -6.56
CA PRO A 114 -9.15 9.47 -7.57
C PRO A 114 -8.98 10.97 -7.87
N TRP A 115 -10.03 11.77 -7.78
CA TRP A 115 -9.96 13.22 -8.03
C TRP A 115 -9.24 14.00 -6.92
N GLU A 116 -9.26 13.49 -5.67
CA GLU A 116 -8.62 14.14 -4.52
C GLU A 116 -7.09 14.15 -4.64
N LEU A 117 -6.52 13.24 -5.45
CA LEU A 117 -5.08 13.16 -5.71
C LEU A 117 -4.50 14.49 -6.21
N SER A 118 -5.27 15.24 -7.00
CA SER A 118 -4.83 16.52 -7.58
C SER A 118 -4.68 17.63 -6.52
N GLY A 119 -5.46 17.58 -5.45
CA GLY A 119 -5.43 18.54 -4.35
C GLY A 119 -4.54 18.11 -3.17
N HIS A 120 -4.00 16.90 -3.20
CA HIS A 120 -3.20 16.39 -2.10
C HIS A 120 -1.88 17.20 -1.96
N PRO A 121 -1.58 17.82 -0.79
CA PRO A 121 -0.50 18.79 -0.64
C PRO A 121 0.91 18.32 -1.05
N TYR A 122 1.15 17.00 -1.00
CA TYR A 122 2.41 16.39 -1.44
C TYR A 122 2.42 16.05 -2.93
N LEU A 123 1.27 15.69 -3.51
CA LEU A 123 1.17 15.20 -4.90
C LEU A 123 0.91 16.33 -5.90
N SER A 124 0.41 17.47 -5.43
CA SER A 124 0.11 18.66 -6.22
C SER A 124 1.33 19.56 -6.46
N LYS A 125 2.53 19.12 -6.03
CA LYS A 125 3.80 19.85 -6.17
C LYS A 125 4.63 19.35 -7.33
#